data_AF-A0AAD8C2K9-F1
#
_entry.id   AF-A0AAD8C2K9-F1
#
_cell.length_a   1.000
_cell.length_b   1.000
_cell.length_c   1.000
_cell.angle_alpha   90.00
_cell.angle_beta   90.00
_cell.angle_gamma   90.00
#
_symmetry.space_group_name_H-M   'P 1'
#
loop_
_entity.id
_entity.type
_entity.pdbx_description
1 polymer ?
#
loop_
_entity_poly.entity_id
_entity_poly.type
_entity_poly.pdbx_seq_one_letter_code
_entity_poly.pdbx_strand_id
1 'polypeptide(L)'
;VNECAINNGGCEKECINVHGSYKCACPSGFELASDARSCLDIDECAVKNGGCQGKCINTHGAFRCECPEGQRLHADGIRCIRK
;
A
#
# COMPACT_ATOMS: atom_id res chain seq x y z
N VAL A 1 16.38 26.47 0.98
CA VAL A 1 16.82 25.39 1.87
C VAL A 1 16.27 24.08 1.32
N ASN A 2 16.97 22.96 1.53
CA ASN A 2 16.49 21.64 1.16
C ASN A 2 16.54 20.74 2.40
N GLU A 3 15.40 20.59 3.04
CA GLU A 3 15.20 19.86 4.28
C GLU A 3 15.37 18.34 4.07
N CYS A 4 15.12 17.86 2.84
CA CYS A 4 15.34 16.46 2.47
C CYS A 4 16.83 16.07 2.40
N ALA A 5 17.73 17.05 2.25
CA ALA A 5 19.17 16.78 2.19
C ALA A 5 19.75 16.30 3.53
N ILE A 6 19.02 16.47 4.63
CA ILE A 6 19.45 16.08 5.98
C ILE A 6 18.48 15.02 6.50
N ASN A 7 18.98 13.81 6.74
CA ASN A 7 18.22 12.68 7.29
C ASN A 7 16.85 12.45 6.62
N ASN A 8 16.77 12.66 5.30
CA ASN A 8 15.53 12.55 4.52
C ASN A 8 14.37 13.42 5.08
N GLY A 9 14.66 14.58 5.69
CA GLY A 9 13.64 15.40 6.36
C GLY A 9 12.98 14.72 7.58
N GLY A 10 13.50 13.57 8.02
CA GLY A 10 12.88 12.69 9.00
C GLY A 10 11.71 11.87 8.47
N CYS A 11 11.56 11.73 7.15
CA CYS A 11 10.57 10.87 6.50
C CYS A 11 11.01 9.40 6.48
N GLU A 12 10.08 8.47 6.67
CA GLU A 12 10.38 7.03 6.62
C GLU A 12 10.76 6.55 5.21
N LYS A 13 10.05 7.03 4.19
CA LYS A 13 10.24 6.61 2.79
C LYS A 13 10.73 7.75 1.92
N GLU A 14 9.84 8.59 1.43
CA GLU A 14 10.18 9.63 0.46
C GLU A 14 10.04 11.03 1.07
N CYS A 15 11.04 11.89 0.84
CA CYS A 15 10.99 13.31 1.17
C CYS A 15 10.94 14.14 -0.11
N ILE A 16 9.95 15.03 -0.20
CA ILE A 16 9.73 15.92 -1.33
C ILE A 16 9.97 17.35 -0.85
N ASN A 17 11.05 17.96 -1.32
CA ASN A 17 11.34 19.37 -1.05
C ASN A 17 10.44 20.25 -1.90
N VAL A 18 9.72 21.19 -1.29
CA VAL A 18 8.82 22.13 -1.97
C VAL A 18 9.29 23.56 -1.75
N HIS A 19 8.77 24.52 -2.52
CA HIS A 19 9.17 25.91 -2.31
C HIS A 19 8.68 26.40 -0.95
N GLY A 20 9.61 26.71 -0.04
CA GLY A 20 9.33 27.23 1.30
C GLY A 20 9.05 26.16 2.37
N SER A 21 9.09 24.87 2.06
CA SER A 21 8.92 23.77 3.03
C SER A 21 9.35 22.42 2.44
N TYR A 22 9.02 21.31 3.11
CA TYR A 22 9.10 19.95 2.60
C TYR A 22 7.91 19.11 3.05
N LYS A 23 7.70 17.95 2.44
CA LYS A 23 6.69 16.99 2.85
C LYS A 23 7.18 15.56 2.69
N CYS A 24 6.72 14.67 3.54
CA CYS A 24 6.92 13.23 3.38
C CYS A 24 5.86 12.63 2.46
N ALA A 25 6.25 11.63 1.70
CA ALA A 25 5.37 10.84 0.86
C ALA A 25 5.65 9.35 1.06
N CYS A 26 4.62 8.55 0.79
CA CYS A 26 4.66 7.11 0.91
C CYS A 26 4.51 6.46 -0.47
N PRO A 27 5.16 5.31 -0.69
CA PRO A 27 5.01 4.55 -1.93
C PRO A 27 3.57 4.02 -2.07
N SER A 28 3.21 3.57 -3.28
CA SER A 28 1.91 2.94 -3.51
C SER A 28 1.69 1.75 -2.58
N GLY A 29 0.46 1.59 -2.08
CA GLY A 29 0.11 0.61 -1.05
C GLY A 29 0.31 1.10 0.38
N PHE A 30 0.76 2.35 0.57
CA PHE A 30 0.97 2.93 1.89
C PHE A 30 0.33 4.32 2.02
N GLU A 31 -0.11 4.64 3.22
CA GLU A 31 -0.64 5.95 3.58
C GLU A 31 0.26 6.64 4.62
N LEU A 32 0.27 7.98 4.58
CA LEU A 32 1.05 8.77 5.51
C LEU A 32 0.36 8.78 6.89
N ALA A 33 1.09 8.36 7.91
CA ALA A 33 0.60 8.31 9.28
C ALA A 33 0.29 9.72 9.83
N SER A 34 -0.39 9.77 10.97
CA SER A 34 -0.75 11.01 11.67
C SER A 34 0.45 11.85 12.12
N ASP A 35 1.65 11.28 12.17
CA ASP A 35 2.90 11.99 12.45
C ASP A 35 3.49 12.71 11.23
N ALA A 36 2.84 12.59 10.07
CA ALA A 36 3.23 13.12 8.77
C ALA A 36 4.62 12.66 8.28
N ARG A 37 5.13 11.53 8.78
CA ARG A 37 6.48 11.02 8.52
C ARG A 37 6.54 9.52 8.23
N SER A 38 5.76 8.74 8.95
CA SER A 38 5.73 7.28 8.85
C SER A 38 4.74 6.82 7.78
N CYS A 39 4.99 5.66 7.20
CA CYS A 39 4.16 5.05 6.17
C CYS A 39 3.49 3.79 6.71
N LEU A 40 2.17 3.84 6.81
CA LEU A 40 1.37 2.70 7.24
C LEU A 40 0.88 1.94 6.01
N ASP A 41 0.91 0.62 6.13
CA ASP A 41 0.37 -0.28 5.13
C ASP A 41 -1.14 -0.05 4.99
N ILE A 42 -1.61 0.13 3.75
CA ILE A 42 -3.05 0.25 3.48
C ILE A 42 -3.63 -1.16 3.47
N ASP A 43 -4.53 -1.46 4.41
CA ASP A 43 -5.26 -2.73 4.37
C ASP A 43 -6.35 -2.68 3.28
N GLU A 44 -6.03 -3.11 2.06
CA GLU A 44 -7.01 -3.13 0.98
C GLU A 44 -8.12 -4.15 1.21
N CYS A 45 -7.90 -5.16 2.07
CA CYS A 45 -8.91 -6.14 2.43
C CYS A 45 -10.00 -5.56 3.34
N ALA A 46 -9.68 -4.52 4.13
CA ALA A 46 -10.64 -3.83 4.99
C ALA A 46 -11.79 -3.17 4.20
N VAL A 47 -11.55 -2.84 2.92
CA VAL A 47 -12.53 -2.21 2.04
C VAL A 47 -12.99 -3.19 0.96
N LYS A 48 -14.26 -3.61 1.02
CA LYS A 48 -14.88 -4.49 0.02
C LYS A 48 -14.04 -5.76 -0.26
N ASN A 49 -13.32 -6.29 0.73
CA ASN A 49 -12.49 -7.49 0.60
C ASN A 49 -11.42 -7.37 -0.51
N GLY A 50 -10.87 -6.17 -0.76
CA GLY A 50 -9.94 -5.91 -1.87
C GLY A 50 -10.54 -6.16 -3.26
N GLY A 51 -11.87 -6.30 -3.36
CA GLY A 51 -12.56 -6.75 -4.56
C GLY A 51 -12.46 -8.26 -4.82
N CYS A 52 -11.71 -9.02 -4.01
CA CYS A 52 -11.52 -10.46 -4.16
C CYS A 52 -12.85 -11.24 -4.17
N GLN A 53 -12.98 -12.18 -5.10
CA GLN A 53 -14.06 -13.17 -5.08
C GLN A 53 -13.85 -14.23 -3.98
N GLY A 54 -12.59 -14.58 -3.74
CA GLY A 54 -12.17 -15.50 -2.68
C GLY A 54 -11.80 -14.77 -1.38
N LYS A 55 -10.84 -15.34 -0.66
CA LYS A 55 -10.28 -14.74 0.56
C LYS A 55 -9.29 -13.65 0.18
N CYS A 56 -9.44 -12.45 0.73
CA CYS A 56 -8.42 -11.42 0.63
C CYS A 56 -7.36 -11.63 1.72
N ILE A 57 -6.09 -11.50 1.36
CA ILE A 57 -4.95 -11.52 2.26
C ILE A 57 -4.20 -10.21 2.10
N ASN A 58 -4.22 -9.38 3.15
CA ASN A 58 -3.44 -8.16 3.18
C ASN A 58 -1.96 -8.52 3.33
N THR A 59 -1.10 -7.83 2.60
CA THR A 59 0.35 -8.03 2.60
C THR A 59 1.06 -6.67 2.65
N HIS A 60 2.35 -6.65 2.98
CA HIS A 60 3.05 -5.38 3.09
C HIS A 60 3.20 -4.70 1.71
N GLY A 61 2.50 -3.59 1.51
CA GLY A 61 2.44 -2.75 0.32
C GLY A 61 1.47 -3.21 -0.76
N ALA A 62 0.65 -4.23 -0.49
CA ALA A 62 -0.30 -4.79 -1.45
C ALA A 62 -1.27 -5.78 -0.80
N PHE A 63 -2.19 -6.34 -1.59
CA PHE A 63 -2.98 -7.50 -1.19
C PHE A 63 -2.93 -8.61 -2.25
N ARG A 64 -3.38 -9.80 -1.88
CA ARG A 64 -3.65 -10.88 -2.84
C ARG A 64 -4.94 -11.61 -2.51
N CYS A 65 -5.57 -12.15 -3.56
CA CYS A 65 -6.73 -13.01 -3.41
C CYS A 65 -6.33 -14.48 -3.44
N GLU A 66 -6.89 -15.27 -2.53
CA GLU A 66 -6.74 -16.73 -2.48
C GLU A 66 -8.09 -17.41 -2.74
N CYS A 67 -8.08 -18.37 -3.67
CA CYS A 67 -9.28 -19.11 -4.04
C CYS A 67 -9.43 -20.38 -3.21
N PRO A 68 -10.67 -20.80 -2.90
CA PRO A 68 -10.93 -22.05 -2.20
C PRO A 68 -10.49 -23.27 -3.02
N GLU A 69 -10.45 -24.43 -2.37
CA GLU A 69 -10.09 -25.70 -3.02
C GLU A 69 -10.97 -25.99 -4.25
N GLY A 70 -10.37 -26.58 -5.29
CA GLY A 70 -11.04 -26.82 -6.58
C GLY A 70 -11.15 -25.59 -7.49
N GLN A 71 -10.66 -24.42 -7.07
CA GLN A 71 -10.60 -23.21 -7.89
C GLN A 71 -9.17 -22.68 -8.03
N ARG A 72 -8.91 -21.94 -9.09
CA ARG A 72 -7.67 -21.20 -9.33
C ARG A 72 -7.96 -19.71 -9.52
N LEU A 73 -6.97 -18.89 -9.20
CA LEU A 73 -7.05 -17.47 -9.44
C LEU A 73 -7.02 -17.19 -10.94
N HIS A 74 -7.95 -16.36 -11.40
CA HIS A 74 -7.99 -15.87 -12.77
C HIS A 74 -6.86 -14.85 -13.00
N ALA A 75 -6.52 -14.57 -14.27
CA ALA A 75 -5.40 -13.70 -14.65
C ALA A 75 -5.56 -12.22 -14.21
N ASP A 76 -6.77 -11.81 -13.82
CA ASP A 76 -7.01 -10.48 -13.26
C ASP A 76 -6.67 -10.39 -11.77
N GLY A 77 -6.27 -11.49 -11.14
CA GLY A 77 -5.87 -11.52 -9.73
C GLY A 77 -7.03 -11.44 -8.73
N ILE A 78 -8.28 -11.38 -9.19
CA ILE A 78 -9.45 -11.09 -8.36
C ILE A 78 -10.49 -12.22 -8.38
N ARG A 79 -10.76 -12.77 -9.57
CA ARG A 79 -11.80 -13.80 -9.75
C ARG A 79 -11.26 -15.20 -9.51
N CYS A 80 -12.12 -16.08 -9.01
CA CYS A 80 -11.86 -17.50 -8.88
C CYS A 80 -12.62 -18.27 -9.94
N ILE A 81 -11.88 -19.07 -10.70
CA ILE A 81 -12.42 -19.94 -11.76
C ILE A 81 -12.14 -21.39 -11.41
N ARG A 82 -13.05 -22.29 -11.82
CA ARG A 82 -12.85 -23.73 -11.58
C ARG A 82 -11.57 -24.20 -12.27
N LYS A 83 -10.83 -25.05 -11.56
CA LYS A 83 -9.67 -25.75 -12.12
C LYS A 83 -10.14 -26.77 -13.17
#